data_AF-F4A377-F1
#
_entry.id   AF-F4A377-F1
#
_cell.length_a   1.000
_cell.length_b   1.000
_cell.length_c   1.000
_cell.angle_alpha   90.00
_cell.angle_beta   90.00
_cell.angle_gamma   90.00
#
_symmetry.space_group_name_H-M   'P 1'
#
loop_
_entity.id
_entity.type
_entity.pdbx_description
1 polymer ?
#
loop_
_entity_poly.entity_id
_entity_poly.type
_entity_poly.pdbx_seq_one_letter_code
_entity_poly.pdbx_strand_id
1 'polypeptide(L)'
;MNKRKMLAFMIAIVLILSSLMTSTIVVRKTEAAASSIVASHGMLKVVGNKVCDASGKPIQLKGMSLFWSQWSTPFWNADLVNNLASTWNATLIRAAMGVDEGGYISNPQVEKQKVITVVDAAINAGIYVIIDWHSHDIHTSEAVAFFGEMAQRYKNTPNVIFEIFNEPDYESWAQVKTYSTQVINTIRSTGAQNLILVGSPTWSQDVDVAANDPITGFSNIAYTLHFYAGTHKQYLRDKAITAMSKGLALFVSEWGTCDASGNGNLDLTESQRWIDFMNQYQISWANWSMNDKAETASALVVGASTTGPWPDSQLTESGKFVKAKIMENTPVPPSGGTTPPGEYTGIGLPFTHDGAGEYYWKTNKLSTDPNDWSHYINSWNLDLLEINGKDYTNVWVAQHQIAPSSDGYWYIHYKGSASSAHMEMK
;
A
#
# COMPACT_ATOMS: atom_id res chain seq x y z
N MET A 1 -5.21 -68.21 33.46
CA MET A 1 -4.38 -67.11 34.00
C MET A 1 -5.08 -66.53 35.22
N ASN A 2 -4.41 -66.45 36.37
CA ASN A 2 -5.05 -66.15 37.67
C ASN A 2 -5.55 -64.69 37.73
N LYS A 3 -6.69 -64.38 38.38
CA LYS A 3 -7.36 -63.05 38.33
C LYS A 3 -6.43 -61.86 38.67
N ARG A 4 -5.42 -62.06 39.53
CA ARG A 4 -4.36 -61.07 39.83
C ARG A 4 -3.42 -60.76 38.66
N LYS A 5 -3.14 -61.74 37.79
CA LYS A 5 -2.31 -61.54 36.57
C LYS A 5 -3.09 -60.82 35.46
N MET A 6 -4.42 -60.99 35.42
CA MET A 6 -5.28 -60.28 34.45
C MET A 6 -5.45 -58.80 34.81
N LEU A 7 -5.56 -58.47 36.11
CA LEU A 7 -5.66 -57.08 36.58
C LEU A 7 -4.33 -56.33 36.41
N ALA A 8 -3.19 -56.98 36.63
CA ALA A 8 -1.87 -56.41 36.35
C ALA A 8 -1.63 -56.16 34.85
N PHE A 9 -2.17 -57.03 33.97
CA PHE A 9 -2.07 -56.86 32.52
C PHE A 9 -2.99 -55.73 32.00
N MET A 10 -4.18 -55.55 32.59
CA MET A 10 -5.08 -54.44 32.23
C MET A 10 -4.57 -53.07 32.73
N ILE A 11 -3.95 -52.99 33.91
CA ILE A 11 -3.36 -51.73 34.41
C ILE A 11 -2.12 -51.34 33.60
N ALA A 12 -1.31 -52.31 33.15
CA ALA A 12 -0.19 -52.05 32.25
C ALA A 12 -0.64 -51.55 30.87
N ILE A 13 -1.75 -52.06 30.33
CA ILE A 13 -2.30 -51.59 29.04
C ILE A 13 -2.90 -50.17 29.17
N VAL A 14 -3.56 -49.84 30.29
CA VAL A 14 -4.10 -48.49 30.54
C VAL A 14 -3.00 -47.45 30.79
N LEU A 15 -1.87 -47.84 31.40
CA LEU A 15 -0.71 -46.95 31.58
C LEU A 15 0.18 -46.81 30.34
N ILE A 16 0.15 -47.78 29.41
CA ILE A 16 0.84 -47.67 28.12
C ILE A 16 0.00 -46.86 27.11
N LEU A 17 -1.34 -46.91 27.21
CA LEU A 17 -2.24 -46.11 26.37
C LEU A 17 -2.42 -44.64 26.82
N SER A 18 -1.97 -44.27 28.03
CA SER A 18 -2.01 -42.87 28.49
C SER A 18 -0.74 -42.07 28.18
N SER A 19 0.26 -42.67 27.52
CA SER A 19 1.55 -42.01 27.21
C SER A 19 1.74 -41.62 25.73
N LEU A 20 0.74 -41.82 24.87
CA LEU A 20 0.80 -41.46 23.45
C LEU A 20 -0.39 -40.61 23.00
N MET A 21 -0.69 -39.50 23.68
CA MET A 21 -1.40 -38.35 23.09
C MET A 21 -1.04 -37.06 23.80
N THR A 22 0.25 -36.75 23.93
CA THR A 22 0.64 -35.33 23.81
C THR A 22 0.64 -35.02 22.32
N SER A 23 -0.55 -34.79 21.76
CA SER A 23 -0.65 -34.01 20.55
C SER A 23 -0.09 -32.64 20.91
N THR A 24 1.19 -32.41 20.60
CA THR A 24 1.69 -31.08 20.38
C THR A 24 0.76 -30.47 19.36
N ILE A 25 -0.20 -29.67 19.84
CA ILE A 25 -0.81 -28.62 19.05
C ILE A 25 0.37 -27.69 18.76
N VAL A 26 1.10 -28.01 17.69
CA VAL A 26 1.83 -27.00 16.97
C VAL A 26 0.72 -26.10 16.48
N VAL A 27 0.46 -25.03 17.22
CA VAL A 27 -0.20 -23.86 16.66
C VAL A 27 0.69 -23.51 15.48
N ARG A 28 0.28 -23.90 14.27
CA ARG A 28 0.83 -23.34 13.04
C ARG A 28 0.50 -21.87 13.13
N LYS A 29 1.42 -21.10 13.70
CA LYS A 29 1.49 -19.66 13.50
C LYS A 29 1.54 -19.54 11.98
N THR A 30 0.45 -19.05 11.42
CA THR A 30 0.23 -18.90 9.99
C THR A 30 1.48 -18.33 9.33
N GLU A 31 2.10 -19.07 8.42
CA GLU A 31 3.27 -18.63 7.63
C GLU A 31 3.00 -17.32 6.87
N ALA A 32 1.72 -16.95 6.67
CA ALA A 32 1.30 -15.69 6.08
C ALA A 32 1.82 -14.43 6.84
N ALA A 33 2.07 -14.51 8.14
CA ALA A 33 2.56 -13.36 8.90
C ALA A 33 4.07 -13.06 8.64
N ALA A 34 4.83 -13.99 8.08
CA ALA A 34 6.27 -13.82 7.85
C ALA A 34 6.60 -13.16 6.49
N SER A 35 5.61 -12.95 5.62
CA SER A 35 5.81 -12.41 4.26
C SER A 35 4.96 -11.18 3.93
N SER A 36 4.39 -10.50 4.93
CA SER A 36 3.57 -9.31 4.69
C SER A 36 4.41 -8.03 4.50
N ILE A 37 3.81 -7.00 3.90
CA ILE A 37 4.48 -5.69 3.72
C ILE A 37 4.90 -5.12 5.08
N VAL A 38 4.04 -5.24 6.11
CA VAL A 38 4.36 -4.74 7.45
C VAL A 38 5.42 -5.59 8.15
N ALA A 39 5.43 -6.90 7.96
CA ALA A 39 6.50 -7.76 8.49
C ALA A 39 7.87 -7.43 7.87
N SER A 40 7.88 -7.08 6.58
CA SER A 40 9.11 -6.77 5.82
C SER A 40 9.64 -5.37 6.09
N HIS A 41 8.74 -4.39 6.30
CA HIS A 41 9.10 -2.97 6.41
C HIS A 41 8.94 -2.38 7.81
N GLY A 42 8.20 -3.02 8.72
CA GLY A 42 8.10 -2.63 10.12
C GLY A 42 7.44 -1.26 10.35
N MET A 43 7.77 -0.64 11.48
CA MET A 43 7.24 0.69 11.87
C MET A 43 7.79 1.77 10.93
N LEU A 44 6.88 2.51 10.28
CA LEU A 44 7.26 3.61 9.40
C LEU A 44 7.93 4.75 10.17
N LYS A 45 8.87 5.43 9.53
CA LYS A 45 9.52 6.62 10.07
C LYS A 45 9.74 7.68 9.00
N VAL A 46 9.65 8.95 9.38
CA VAL A 46 10.04 10.07 8.50
C VAL A 46 11.55 10.27 8.56
N VAL A 47 12.19 10.27 7.38
CA VAL A 47 13.63 10.58 7.20
C VAL A 47 13.75 11.68 6.15
N GLY A 48 14.17 12.87 6.58
CA GLY A 48 14.13 14.06 5.71
C GLY A 48 12.71 14.32 5.23
N ASN A 49 12.53 14.46 3.91
CA ASN A 49 11.24 14.70 3.28
C ASN A 49 10.54 13.41 2.78
N LYS A 50 10.89 12.24 3.33
CA LYS A 50 10.35 10.94 2.92
C LYS A 50 9.74 10.17 4.08
N VAL A 51 8.65 9.48 3.80
CA VAL A 51 8.17 8.37 4.63
C VAL A 51 8.98 7.14 4.24
N CYS A 52 9.60 6.51 5.22
CA CYS A 52 10.49 5.38 5.05
C CYS A 52 10.02 4.19 5.90
N ASP A 53 10.49 3.01 5.53
CA ASP A 53 10.40 1.81 6.36
C ASP A 53 11.29 1.90 7.62
N ALA A 54 11.20 0.88 8.47
CA ALA A 54 11.98 0.79 9.71
C ALA A 54 13.50 0.82 9.47
N SER A 55 13.98 0.38 8.30
CA SER A 55 15.38 0.43 7.90
C SER A 55 15.83 1.84 7.45
N GLY A 56 14.88 2.72 7.12
CA GLY A 56 15.15 4.08 6.64
C GLY A 56 15.13 4.22 5.13
N LYS A 57 14.68 3.18 4.40
CA LYS A 57 14.50 3.25 2.96
C LYS A 57 13.12 3.84 2.63
N PRO A 58 13.01 4.79 1.67
CA PRO A 58 11.72 5.30 1.22
C PRO A 58 10.78 4.17 0.84
N ILE A 59 9.51 4.31 1.22
CA ILE A 59 8.46 3.33 0.90
C ILE A 59 7.24 4.06 0.35
N GLN A 60 6.65 3.46 -0.69
CA GLN A 60 5.40 3.94 -1.26
C GLN A 60 4.28 2.93 -0.99
N LEU A 61 3.37 3.32 -0.10
CA LEU A 61 2.15 2.57 0.17
C LEU A 61 1.06 3.01 -0.81
N LYS A 62 0.27 2.05 -1.27
CA LYS A 62 -0.79 2.23 -2.27
C LYS A 62 -2.04 1.49 -1.81
N GLY A 63 -3.18 2.17 -1.84
CA GLY A 63 -4.39 1.61 -1.29
C GLY A 63 -5.67 2.37 -1.59
N MET A 64 -6.71 1.97 -0.86
CA MET A 64 -8.05 2.57 -0.94
C MET A 64 -8.42 3.24 0.38
N SER A 65 -9.15 4.34 0.31
CA SER A 65 -9.95 4.85 1.42
C SER A 65 -11.33 4.23 1.40
N LEU A 66 -11.82 3.84 2.57
CA LEU A 66 -13.25 3.67 2.79
C LEU A 66 -13.93 5.03 2.65
N PHE A 67 -15.22 4.99 2.30
CA PHE A 67 -16.09 6.16 2.39
C PHE A 67 -16.49 6.42 3.86
N TRP A 68 -17.05 7.60 4.10
CA TRP A 68 -17.61 8.05 5.39
C TRP A 68 -18.27 6.93 6.19
N SER A 69 -17.76 6.68 7.40
CA SER A 69 -18.15 5.54 8.23
C SER A 69 -19.64 5.46 8.56
N GLN A 70 -20.28 6.60 8.79
CA GLN A 70 -21.69 6.69 9.16
C GLN A 70 -22.63 6.45 7.96
N TRP A 71 -22.17 6.74 6.73
CA TRP A 71 -22.96 6.59 5.50
C TRP A 71 -22.65 5.31 4.72
N SER A 72 -21.58 4.60 5.08
CA SER A 72 -21.08 3.43 4.34
C SER A 72 -20.90 2.18 5.20
N THR A 73 -21.68 2.05 6.28
CA THR A 73 -21.54 0.98 7.29
C THR A 73 -21.34 -0.44 6.71
N PRO A 74 -22.06 -0.89 5.65
CA PRO A 74 -21.86 -2.23 5.11
C PRO A 74 -20.44 -2.53 4.59
N PHE A 75 -19.66 -1.51 4.20
CA PHE A 75 -18.30 -1.63 3.70
C PHE A 75 -17.24 -1.69 4.82
N TRP A 76 -17.62 -1.38 6.06
CA TRP A 76 -16.70 -1.36 7.21
C TRP A 76 -16.58 -2.74 7.87
N ASN A 77 -16.03 -3.71 7.14
CA ASN A 77 -15.92 -5.09 7.58
C ASN A 77 -14.55 -5.72 7.21
N ALA A 78 -14.19 -6.80 7.90
CA ALA A 78 -12.90 -7.46 7.71
C ALA A 78 -12.74 -8.13 6.34
N ASP A 79 -13.82 -8.65 5.75
CA ASP A 79 -13.76 -9.34 4.46
C ASP A 79 -13.38 -8.39 3.34
N LEU A 80 -13.87 -7.14 3.36
CA LEU A 80 -13.45 -6.10 2.42
C LEU A 80 -11.95 -5.83 2.53
N VAL A 81 -11.43 -5.67 3.76
CA VAL A 81 -10.00 -5.40 3.99
C VAL A 81 -9.16 -6.57 3.47
N ASN A 82 -9.56 -7.79 3.79
CA ASN A 82 -8.89 -9.00 3.35
C ASN A 82 -8.91 -9.14 1.82
N ASN A 83 -10.03 -8.82 1.16
CA ASN A 83 -10.13 -8.85 -0.29
C ASN A 83 -9.27 -7.78 -0.96
N LEU A 84 -9.23 -6.55 -0.45
CA LEU A 84 -8.32 -5.52 -0.97
C LEU A 84 -6.86 -5.94 -0.83
N ALA A 85 -6.46 -6.45 0.34
CA ALA A 85 -5.10 -6.91 0.58
C ALA A 85 -4.70 -8.07 -0.34
N SER A 86 -5.58 -9.07 -0.51
CA SER A 86 -5.24 -10.32 -1.23
C SER A 86 -5.49 -10.28 -2.73
N THR A 87 -6.45 -9.49 -3.21
CA THR A 87 -6.85 -9.49 -4.63
C THR A 87 -6.38 -8.26 -5.40
N TRP A 88 -6.19 -7.13 -4.71
CA TRP A 88 -5.65 -5.90 -5.32
C TRP A 88 -4.19 -5.69 -4.91
N ASN A 89 -3.63 -6.53 -4.04
CA ASN A 89 -2.34 -6.31 -3.39
C ASN A 89 -2.27 -4.91 -2.74
N ALA A 90 -3.36 -4.44 -2.13
CA ALA A 90 -3.32 -3.16 -1.42
C ALA A 90 -2.35 -3.27 -0.24
N THR A 91 -1.44 -2.30 -0.12
CA THR A 91 -0.48 -2.21 1.02
C THR A 91 -0.99 -1.30 2.12
N LEU A 92 -2.09 -0.59 1.85
CA LEU A 92 -2.70 0.43 2.68
C LEU A 92 -4.23 0.34 2.59
N ILE A 93 -4.90 0.60 3.71
CA ILE A 93 -6.31 0.98 3.72
C ILE A 93 -6.52 2.19 4.62
N ARG A 94 -7.41 3.11 4.26
CA ARG A 94 -7.78 4.25 5.10
C ARG A 94 -9.19 4.10 5.66
N ALA A 95 -9.31 4.21 6.98
CA ALA A 95 -10.55 4.16 7.73
C ALA A 95 -11.05 5.58 8.02
N ALA A 96 -11.80 6.16 7.08
CA ALA A 96 -12.36 7.51 7.13
C ALA A 96 -13.54 7.62 8.12
N MET A 97 -13.24 7.78 9.41
CA MET A 97 -14.26 7.85 10.46
C MET A 97 -14.93 9.21 10.41
N GLY A 98 -16.17 9.26 9.92
CA GLY A 98 -16.95 10.48 9.92
C GLY A 98 -17.12 11.02 11.33
N VAL A 99 -16.84 12.30 11.53
CA VAL A 99 -16.89 12.96 12.84
C VAL A 99 -18.23 13.66 13.03
N ASP A 100 -18.62 14.42 12.01
CA ASP A 100 -19.81 15.26 11.95
C ASP A 100 -21.01 14.50 11.36
N GLU A 101 -22.17 15.16 11.28
CA GLU A 101 -23.37 14.67 10.55
C GLU A 101 -23.76 13.20 10.83
N GLY A 102 -23.95 12.88 12.11
CA GLY A 102 -24.27 11.52 12.55
C GLY A 102 -23.06 10.60 12.73
N GLY A 103 -21.85 11.14 12.56
CA GLY A 103 -20.57 10.50 12.84
C GLY A 103 -20.23 10.39 14.33
N TYR A 104 -18.93 10.36 14.63
CA TYR A 104 -18.38 10.10 15.96
C TYR A 104 -18.93 11.00 17.06
N ILE A 105 -19.19 12.29 16.80
CA ILE A 105 -19.73 13.21 17.81
C ILE A 105 -21.10 12.73 18.31
N SER A 106 -21.94 12.23 17.40
CA SER A 106 -23.28 11.73 17.75
C SER A 106 -23.25 10.28 18.22
N ASN A 107 -22.36 9.45 17.65
CA ASN A 107 -22.36 8.00 17.81
C ASN A 107 -20.97 7.43 18.12
N PRO A 108 -20.28 7.89 19.19
CA PRO A 108 -18.84 7.67 19.36
C PRO A 108 -18.46 6.19 19.47
N GLN A 109 -19.28 5.37 20.15
CA GLN A 109 -18.99 3.94 20.29
C GLN A 109 -19.19 3.17 18.98
N VAL A 110 -20.19 3.55 18.17
CA VAL A 110 -20.50 2.87 16.91
C VAL A 110 -19.42 3.16 15.89
N GLU A 111 -19.08 4.44 15.69
CA GLU A 111 -18.07 4.83 14.69
C GLU A 111 -16.68 4.36 15.07
N LYS A 112 -16.30 4.45 16.35
CA LYS A 112 -15.04 3.88 16.85
C LYS A 112 -14.96 2.37 16.66
N GLN A 113 -16.05 1.63 16.88
CA GLN A 113 -16.04 0.18 16.69
C GLN A 113 -15.82 -0.21 15.22
N LYS A 114 -16.34 0.58 14.27
CA LYS A 114 -16.04 0.38 12.84
C LYS A 114 -14.55 0.58 12.55
N VAL A 115 -13.93 1.63 13.08
CA VAL A 115 -12.47 1.86 12.99
C VAL A 115 -11.70 0.67 13.54
N ILE A 116 -12.04 0.21 14.76
CA ILE A 116 -11.38 -0.94 15.37
C ILE A 116 -11.49 -2.19 14.49
N THR A 117 -12.67 -2.47 13.92
CA THR A 117 -12.88 -3.60 13.01
C THR A 117 -11.95 -3.54 11.80
N VAL A 118 -11.82 -2.38 11.16
CA VAL A 118 -10.96 -2.20 9.98
C VAL A 118 -9.47 -2.27 10.35
N VAL A 119 -9.08 -1.66 11.47
CA VAL A 119 -7.69 -1.69 11.96
C VAL A 119 -7.27 -3.12 12.32
N ASP A 120 -8.09 -3.85 13.08
CA ASP A 120 -7.79 -5.22 13.46
C ASP A 120 -7.72 -6.15 12.22
N ALA A 121 -8.57 -5.92 11.22
CA ALA A 121 -8.50 -6.64 9.95
C ALA A 121 -7.22 -6.33 9.17
N ALA A 122 -6.80 -5.06 9.09
CA ALA A 122 -5.57 -4.67 8.42
C ALA A 122 -4.31 -5.24 9.10
N ILE A 123 -4.32 -5.29 10.44
CA ILE A 123 -3.28 -5.96 11.23
C ILE A 123 -3.18 -7.44 10.86
N ASN A 124 -4.33 -8.14 10.82
CA ASN A 124 -4.38 -9.57 10.48
C ASN A 124 -3.97 -9.83 9.02
N ALA A 125 -4.33 -8.95 8.09
CA ALA A 125 -3.94 -9.01 6.69
C ALA A 125 -2.46 -8.60 6.46
N GLY A 126 -1.82 -8.00 7.46
CA GLY A 126 -0.42 -7.58 7.38
C GLY A 126 -0.18 -6.35 6.49
N ILE A 127 -1.19 -5.48 6.34
CA ILE A 127 -1.11 -4.22 5.58
C ILE A 127 -1.15 -3.01 6.53
N TYR A 128 -0.76 -1.83 6.06
CA TYR A 128 -0.87 -0.60 6.86
C TYR A 128 -2.31 -0.08 6.86
N VAL A 129 -2.67 0.66 7.91
CA VAL A 129 -3.99 1.28 8.06
C VAL A 129 -3.88 2.71 8.57
N ILE A 130 -4.58 3.63 7.91
CA ILE A 130 -4.78 4.98 8.40
C ILE A 130 -6.06 5.02 9.24
N ILE A 131 -5.94 5.46 10.50
CA ILE A 131 -7.06 5.87 11.34
C ILE A 131 -7.27 7.36 11.09
N ASP A 132 -8.32 7.70 10.35
CA ASP A 132 -8.60 9.06 9.92
C ASP A 132 -9.74 9.69 10.72
N TRP A 133 -9.45 10.85 11.30
CA TRP A 133 -10.44 11.76 11.87
C TRP A 133 -11.06 12.60 10.75
N HIS A 134 -12.12 12.03 10.15
CA HIS A 134 -12.73 12.54 8.94
C HIS A 134 -13.71 13.69 9.24
N SER A 135 -13.13 14.87 9.43
CA SER A 135 -13.83 16.13 9.71
C SER A 135 -13.31 17.26 8.84
N HIS A 136 -14.13 18.30 8.69
CA HIS A 136 -13.76 19.60 8.16
C HIS A 136 -13.59 20.66 9.25
N ASP A 137 -14.06 20.41 10.47
CA ASP A 137 -14.08 21.36 11.57
C ASP A 137 -13.09 20.98 12.69
N ILE A 138 -12.65 21.97 13.47
CA ILE A 138 -11.83 21.75 14.65
C ILE A 138 -12.66 21.16 15.81
N HIS A 139 -12.35 19.91 16.18
CA HIS A 139 -12.93 19.20 17.33
C HIS A 139 -11.86 18.74 18.33
N THR A 140 -11.12 19.71 18.89
CA THR A 140 -9.88 19.45 19.65
C THR A 140 -10.07 18.46 20.81
N SER A 141 -11.08 18.65 21.66
CA SER A 141 -11.30 17.82 22.84
C SER A 141 -11.63 16.37 22.48
N GLU A 142 -12.48 16.19 21.47
CA GLU A 142 -13.00 14.93 21.00
C GLU A 142 -11.89 14.14 20.29
N ALA A 143 -11.10 14.82 19.45
CA ALA A 143 -9.95 14.24 18.79
C ALA A 143 -8.86 13.82 19.80
N VAL A 144 -8.56 14.66 20.80
CA VAL A 144 -7.63 14.33 21.90
C VAL A 144 -8.10 13.06 22.63
N ALA A 145 -9.39 12.97 22.98
CA ALA A 145 -9.93 11.79 23.64
C ALA A 145 -9.84 10.53 22.75
N PHE A 146 -10.30 10.64 21.50
CA PHE A 146 -10.30 9.53 20.55
C PHE A 146 -8.89 9.01 20.25
N PHE A 147 -7.96 9.90 19.87
CA PHE A 147 -6.60 9.50 19.55
C PHE A 147 -5.81 9.07 20.78
N GLY A 148 -6.12 9.58 21.97
CA GLY A 148 -5.56 9.05 23.22
C GLY A 148 -5.92 7.58 23.41
N GLU A 149 -7.17 7.19 23.17
CA GLU A 149 -7.62 5.81 23.26
C GLU A 149 -7.00 4.93 22.15
N MET A 150 -7.03 5.38 20.90
CA MET A 150 -6.48 4.62 19.76
C MET A 150 -4.96 4.46 19.88
N ALA A 151 -4.24 5.49 20.32
CA ALA A 151 -2.80 5.40 20.58
C ALA A 151 -2.50 4.43 21.72
N GLN A 152 -3.24 4.49 22.83
CA GLN A 152 -3.04 3.53 23.92
C GLN A 152 -3.27 2.08 23.48
N ARG A 153 -4.23 1.84 22.56
CA ARG A 153 -4.53 0.53 22.00
C ARG A 153 -3.47 0.03 21.02
N TYR A 154 -2.97 0.91 20.13
CA TYR A 154 -2.17 0.50 18.96
C TYR A 154 -0.72 1.04 18.93
N LYS A 155 -0.22 1.67 20.00
CA LYS A 155 1.14 2.27 20.04
C LYS A 155 2.31 1.36 19.67
N ASN A 156 2.15 0.04 19.82
CA ASN A 156 3.17 -0.97 19.50
C ASN A 156 2.88 -1.68 18.16
N THR A 157 1.89 -1.21 17.41
CA THR A 157 1.42 -1.84 16.18
C THR A 157 1.98 -1.09 14.98
N PRO A 158 2.94 -1.66 14.22
CA PRO A 158 3.58 -0.98 13.10
C PRO A 158 2.63 -0.66 11.93
N ASN A 159 1.51 -1.37 11.82
CA ASN A 159 0.50 -1.15 10.78
C ASN A 159 -0.15 0.24 10.87
N VAL A 160 -0.27 0.81 12.07
CA VAL A 160 -1.17 1.95 12.33
C VAL A 160 -0.48 3.28 12.01
N ILE A 161 -1.20 4.10 11.25
CA ILE A 161 -0.91 5.50 10.93
C ILE A 161 -2.08 6.34 11.46
N PHE A 162 -1.82 7.46 12.13
CA PHE A 162 -2.86 8.35 12.62
C PHE A 162 -3.00 9.58 11.72
N GLU A 163 -4.16 9.81 11.10
CA GLU A 163 -4.46 11.04 10.37
C GLU A 163 -5.39 11.90 11.22
N ILE A 164 -4.84 12.97 11.80
CA ILE A 164 -5.48 13.66 12.93
C ILE A 164 -6.52 14.70 12.52
N PHE A 165 -6.54 15.07 11.23
CA PHE A 165 -7.51 16.00 10.66
C PHE A 165 -7.51 15.81 9.14
N ASN A 166 -8.60 15.28 8.59
CA ASN A 166 -8.80 15.05 7.17
C ASN A 166 -8.59 16.31 6.30
N GLU A 167 -9.50 17.28 6.41
CA GLU A 167 -9.54 18.42 5.47
C GLU A 167 -9.99 19.70 6.18
N PRO A 168 -9.07 20.39 6.89
CA PRO A 168 -9.32 21.75 7.32
C PRO A 168 -9.63 22.62 6.09
N ASP A 169 -10.74 23.34 6.09
CA ASP A 169 -11.20 24.09 4.93
C ASP A 169 -10.91 25.59 5.09
N TYR A 170 -11.61 26.26 6.01
CA TYR A 170 -11.56 27.70 6.21
C TYR A 170 -10.70 28.10 7.41
N GLU A 171 -10.16 27.15 8.17
CA GLU A 171 -9.23 27.42 9.26
C GLU A 171 -7.88 27.95 8.73
N SER A 172 -7.29 28.87 9.47
CA SER A 172 -5.90 29.27 9.22
C SER A 172 -4.91 28.16 9.61
N TRP A 173 -3.74 28.14 8.97
CA TRP A 173 -2.66 27.21 9.35
C TRP A 173 -2.30 27.33 10.85
N ALA A 174 -2.35 28.52 11.44
CA ALA A 174 -2.08 28.70 12.88
C ALA A 174 -3.09 27.96 13.78
N GLN A 175 -4.38 27.95 13.40
CA GLN A 175 -5.42 27.20 14.11
C GLN A 175 -5.20 25.69 13.94
N VAL A 176 -4.99 25.23 12.70
CA VAL A 176 -4.72 23.81 12.40
C VAL A 176 -3.47 23.31 13.12
N LYS A 177 -2.40 24.11 13.15
CA LYS A 177 -1.15 23.81 13.87
C LYS A 177 -1.36 23.71 15.37
N THR A 178 -2.18 24.58 15.95
CA THR A 178 -2.52 24.58 17.39
C THR A 178 -3.33 23.34 17.77
N TYR A 179 -4.34 23.00 16.98
CA TYR A 179 -5.09 21.75 17.12
C TYR A 179 -4.16 20.53 17.02
N SER A 180 -3.39 20.46 15.94
CA SER A 180 -2.52 19.33 15.62
C SER A 180 -1.49 19.09 16.71
N THR A 181 -0.90 20.15 17.25
CA THR A 181 0.07 20.08 18.35
C THR A 181 -0.54 19.41 19.60
N GLN A 182 -1.79 19.71 19.94
CA GLN A 182 -2.46 19.12 21.11
C GLN A 182 -2.75 17.63 20.91
N VAL A 183 -3.25 17.25 19.73
CA VAL A 183 -3.54 15.85 19.39
C VAL A 183 -2.25 15.03 19.29
N ILE A 184 -1.22 15.55 18.61
CA ILE A 184 0.11 14.91 18.52
C ILE A 184 0.71 14.71 19.91
N ASN A 185 0.67 15.74 20.78
CA ASN A 185 1.17 15.62 22.14
C ASN A 185 0.45 14.51 22.91
N THR A 186 -0.87 14.40 22.73
CA THR A 186 -1.68 13.35 23.36
C THR A 186 -1.24 11.96 22.88
N ILE A 187 -1.14 11.77 21.56
CA ILE A 187 -0.68 10.49 20.97
C ILE A 187 0.72 10.14 21.50
N ARG A 188 1.67 11.08 21.43
CA ARG A 188 3.06 10.86 21.86
C ARG A 188 3.18 10.60 23.36
N SER A 189 2.31 11.19 24.20
CA SER A 189 2.30 10.97 25.65
C SER A 189 2.01 9.51 26.05
N THR A 190 1.36 8.73 25.18
CA THR A 190 1.10 7.30 25.39
C THR A 190 2.34 6.42 25.16
N GLY A 191 3.41 6.98 24.56
CA GLY A 191 4.58 6.27 24.08
C GLY A 191 4.53 5.87 22.59
N ALA A 192 3.43 6.14 21.88
CA ALA A 192 3.27 5.80 20.46
C ALA A 192 4.33 6.48 19.57
N GLN A 193 5.03 5.68 18.78
CA GLN A 193 6.01 6.14 17.78
C GLN A 193 5.49 6.07 16.34
N ASN A 194 4.22 5.68 16.15
CA ASN A 194 3.54 5.58 14.87
C ASN A 194 3.63 6.89 14.06
N LEU A 195 3.59 6.76 12.73
CA LEU A 195 3.47 7.90 11.83
C LEU A 195 2.18 8.67 12.12
N ILE A 196 2.28 10.00 12.19
CA ILE A 196 1.12 10.89 12.28
C ILE A 196 1.07 11.75 11.02
N LEU A 197 -0.08 11.75 10.36
CA LEU A 197 -0.40 12.60 9.21
C LEU A 197 -1.18 13.82 9.68
N VAL A 198 -0.80 15.00 9.18
CA VAL A 198 -1.34 16.30 9.57
C VAL A 198 -1.94 17.01 8.35
N GLY A 199 -3.23 17.33 8.43
CA GLY A 199 -3.94 18.17 7.46
C GLY A 199 -3.43 19.60 7.41
N SER A 200 -3.71 20.28 6.30
CA SER A 200 -3.47 21.71 6.12
C SER A 200 -4.73 22.40 5.59
N PRO A 201 -4.85 23.73 5.69
CA PRO A 201 -5.98 24.47 5.12
C PRO A 201 -6.24 24.20 3.64
N THR A 202 -7.43 24.63 3.19
CA THR A 202 -7.92 24.47 1.82
C THR A 202 -8.01 22.99 1.44
N TRP A 203 -8.70 22.18 2.26
CA TRP A 203 -8.87 20.74 2.04
C TRP A 203 -7.53 20.02 1.84
N SER A 204 -6.59 20.23 2.76
CA SER A 204 -5.25 19.62 2.71
C SER A 204 -4.46 19.94 1.43
N GLN A 205 -4.54 21.20 0.96
CA GLN A 205 -3.77 21.67 -0.21
C GLN A 205 -2.62 22.62 0.13
N ASP A 206 -2.71 23.36 1.23
CA ASP A 206 -1.74 24.39 1.63
C ASP A 206 -0.50 23.84 2.35
N VAL A 207 0.05 22.74 1.83
CA VAL A 207 1.29 22.11 2.33
C VAL A 207 2.51 23.03 2.22
N ASP A 208 2.52 23.95 1.25
CA ASP A 208 3.55 24.96 1.07
C ASP A 208 3.51 26.04 2.16
N VAL A 209 2.32 26.36 2.67
CA VAL A 209 2.13 27.23 3.84
C VAL A 209 2.59 26.53 5.11
N ALA A 210 2.18 25.27 5.31
CA ALA A 210 2.64 24.47 6.44
C ALA A 210 4.17 24.33 6.46
N ALA A 211 4.81 24.21 5.30
CA ALA A 211 6.26 24.14 5.17
C ALA A 211 7.00 25.42 5.56
N ASN A 212 6.34 26.58 5.56
CA ASN A 212 6.94 27.84 6.03
C ASN A 212 6.93 27.96 7.56
N ASP A 213 5.99 27.30 8.22
CA ASP A 213 5.86 27.31 9.68
C ASP A 213 5.55 25.88 10.19
N PRO A 214 6.48 24.92 10.04
CA PRO A 214 6.22 23.52 10.33
C PRO A 214 5.98 23.29 11.84
N ILE A 215 5.33 22.18 12.16
CA ILE A 215 5.23 21.69 13.54
C ILE A 215 6.62 21.22 13.95
N THR A 216 7.10 21.70 15.10
CA THR A 216 8.41 21.35 15.66
C THR A 216 8.23 20.73 17.05
N GLY A 217 9.27 20.07 17.56
CA GLY A 217 9.24 19.40 18.87
C GLY A 217 8.67 17.97 18.85
N PHE A 218 8.19 17.49 17.70
CA PHE A 218 7.74 16.12 17.51
C PHE A 218 8.48 15.45 16.35
N SER A 219 8.63 14.14 16.44
CA SER A 219 9.19 13.29 15.39
C SER A 219 8.10 12.48 14.68
N ASN A 220 8.48 11.94 13.53
CA ASN A 220 7.67 11.01 12.74
C ASN A 220 6.27 11.58 12.37
N ILE A 221 6.28 12.80 11.85
CA ILE A 221 5.10 13.49 11.32
C ILE A 221 5.27 13.71 9.81
N ALA A 222 4.21 13.48 9.04
CA ALA A 222 4.10 13.84 7.63
C ALA A 222 2.83 14.68 7.42
N TYR A 223 2.74 15.34 6.28
CA TYR A 223 1.65 16.26 5.95
C TYR A 223 0.79 15.66 4.84
N THR A 224 -0.53 15.76 4.99
CA THR A 224 -1.45 15.24 3.99
C THR A 224 -1.52 16.19 2.79
N LEU A 225 -1.68 15.63 1.60
CA LEU A 225 -2.00 16.36 0.38
C LEU A 225 -3.20 15.70 -0.28
N HIS A 226 -4.30 16.41 -0.44
CA HIS A 226 -5.47 15.87 -1.15
C HIS A 226 -5.61 16.50 -2.52
N PHE A 227 -5.97 15.69 -3.51
CA PHE A 227 -6.24 16.17 -4.86
C PHE A 227 -7.32 15.36 -5.55
N TYR A 228 -8.02 16.02 -6.45
CA TYR A 228 -9.02 15.43 -7.34
C TYR A 228 -8.64 15.80 -8.76
N ALA A 229 -8.28 14.79 -9.56
CA ALA A 229 -7.57 14.96 -10.82
C ALA A 229 -8.33 15.82 -11.83
N GLY A 230 -9.67 15.86 -11.80
CA GLY A 230 -10.49 16.72 -12.66
C GLY A 230 -10.35 18.22 -12.35
N THR A 231 -9.97 18.59 -11.12
CA THR A 231 -9.84 19.99 -10.67
C THR A 231 -8.39 20.39 -10.48
N HIS A 232 -7.61 19.56 -9.79
CA HIS A 232 -6.30 19.89 -9.25
C HIS A 232 -5.21 19.37 -10.20
N LYS A 233 -4.42 20.28 -10.75
CA LYS A 233 -3.46 20.00 -11.84
C LYS A 233 -2.02 20.31 -11.39
N GLN A 234 -1.20 20.82 -12.31
CA GLN A 234 0.21 21.14 -12.07
C GLN A 234 0.43 22.09 -10.88
N TYR A 235 -0.43 23.10 -10.70
CA TYR A 235 -0.25 24.10 -9.62
C TYR A 235 -0.16 23.47 -8.22
N LEU A 236 -0.91 22.38 -7.98
CA LEU A 236 -0.91 21.70 -6.68
C LEU A 236 0.31 20.77 -6.55
N ARG A 237 0.79 20.16 -7.66
CA ARG A 237 2.09 19.48 -7.68
C ARG A 237 3.23 20.45 -7.37
N ASP A 238 3.17 21.69 -7.84
CA ASP A 238 4.18 22.71 -7.58
C ASP A 238 4.20 23.12 -6.09
N LYS A 239 3.02 23.19 -5.43
CA LYS A 239 2.93 23.33 -3.97
C LYS A 239 3.57 22.15 -3.23
N ALA A 240 3.30 20.93 -3.67
CA ALA A 240 3.90 19.72 -3.10
C ALA A 240 5.43 19.71 -3.24
N ILE A 241 5.97 20.08 -4.42
CA ILE A 241 7.41 20.23 -4.64
C ILE A 241 7.99 21.29 -3.70
N THR A 242 7.32 22.44 -3.57
CA THR A 242 7.74 23.52 -2.69
C THR A 242 7.84 23.05 -1.24
N ALA A 243 6.81 22.36 -0.74
CA ALA A 243 6.81 21.81 0.62
C ALA A 243 7.92 20.78 0.85
N MET A 244 8.08 19.83 -0.08
CA MET A 244 9.14 18.82 0.00
C MET A 244 10.55 19.43 -0.07
N SER A 245 10.74 20.51 -0.85
CA SER A 245 12.02 21.21 -0.95
C SER A 245 12.41 21.91 0.35
N LYS A 246 11.42 22.27 1.17
CA LYS A 246 11.58 22.83 2.51
C LYS A 246 11.68 21.76 3.61
N GLY A 247 11.67 20.48 3.23
CA GLY A 247 11.94 19.36 4.12
C GLY A 247 10.69 18.63 4.65
N LEU A 248 9.48 19.02 4.25
CA LEU A 248 8.28 18.29 4.67
C LEU A 248 8.16 16.95 3.94
N ALA A 249 7.89 15.89 4.70
CA ALA A 249 7.40 14.63 4.13
C ALA A 249 5.91 14.74 3.84
N LEU A 250 5.50 14.30 2.65
CA LEU A 250 4.11 14.32 2.21
C LEU A 250 3.53 12.89 2.11
N PHE A 251 2.22 12.79 2.34
CA PHE A 251 1.42 11.58 2.18
C PHE A 251 0.09 11.97 1.53
N VAL A 252 -0.34 11.32 0.45
CA VAL A 252 -1.65 11.59 -0.16
C VAL A 252 -2.69 10.67 0.48
N SER A 253 -3.19 11.01 1.67
CA SER A 253 -4.17 10.16 2.38
C SER A 253 -5.50 10.08 1.65
N GLU A 254 -5.79 11.02 0.75
CA GLU A 254 -6.94 10.97 -0.12
C GLU A 254 -6.65 11.53 -1.52
N TRP A 255 -7.14 10.86 -2.57
CA TRP A 255 -7.23 11.45 -3.90
C TRP A 255 -8.34 10.82 -4.75
N GLY A 256 -8.89 11.59 -5.70
CA GLY A 256 -9.92 11.13 -6.64
C GLY A 256 -9.53 11.27 -8.11
N THR A 257 -10.14 10.43 -8.96
CA THR A 257 -9.94 10.42 -10.42
C THR A 257 -10.79 11.45 -11.16
N CYS A 258 -11.76 12.05 -10.48
CA CYS A 258 -12.70 13.04 -11.00
C CYS A 258 -12.41 14.45 -10.46
N ASP A 259 -13.32 15.39 -10.67
CA ASP A 259 -13.25 16.71 -10.03
C ASP A 259 -13.58 16.66 -8.52
N ALA A 260 -13.29 17.78 -7.84
CA ALA A 260 -13.34 17.92 -6.38
C ALA A 260 -14.74 17.75 -5.76
N SER A 261 -15.80 17.67 -6.57
CA SER A 261 -17.14 17.35 -6.06
C SER A 261 -17.33 15.87 -5.74
N GLY A 262 -16.41 15.01 -6.19
CA GLY A 262 -16.55 13.55 -6.12
C GLY A 262 -17.45 12.94 -7.20
N ASN A 263 -18.13 13.76 -8.01
CA ASN A 263 -19.10 13.28 -8.99
C ASN A 263 -18.93 13.82 -10.41
N GLY A 264 -18.22 14.91 -10.61
CA GLY A 264 -18.06 15.46 -11.95
C GLY A 264 -17.02 14.71 -12.79
N ASN A 265 -16.39 15.40 -13.75
CA ASN A 265 -15.75 14.72 -14.88
C ASN A 265 -14.57 13.85 -14.46
N LEU A 266 -14.60 12.57 -14.87
CA LEU A 266 -13.48 11.64 -14.78
C LEU A 266 -12.32 12.14 -15.65
N ASP A 267 -11.10 12.19 -15.10
CA ASP A 267 -9.89 12.61 -15.80
C ASP A 267 -8.73 11.64 -15.53
N LEU A 268 -8.75 10.50 -16.24
CA LEU A 268 -7.72 9.46 -16.10
C LEU A 268 -6.35 9.90 -16.66
N THR A 269 -6.31 10.87 -17.57
CA THR A 269 -5.05 11.39 -18.11
C THR A 269 -4.32 12.21 -17.06
N GLU A 270 -5.02 13.11 -16.38
CA GLU A 270 -4.42 13.83 -15.26
C GLU A 270 -4.20 12.92 -14.05
N SER A 271 -5.07 11.93 -13.81
CA SER A 271 -4.84 10.92 -12.77
C SER A 271 -3.50 10.20 -12.99
N GLN A 272 -3.18 9.83 -14.22
CA GLN A 272 -1.88 9.23 -14.54
C GLN A 272 -0.70 10.17 -14.23
N ARG A 273 -0.81 11.46 -14.55
CA ARG A 273 0.25 12.43 -14.23
C ARG A 273 0.49 12.57 -12.73
N TRP A 274 -0.57 12.51 -11.93
CA TRP A 274 -0.45 12.48 -10.48
C TRP A 274 0.18 11.17 -9.98
N ILE A 275 -0.20 10.03 -10.55
CA ILE A 275 0.43 8.74 -10.23
C ILE A 275 1.93 8.78 -10.55
N ASP A 276 2.31 9.30 -11.72
CA ASP A 276 3.72 9.43 -12.13
C ASP A 276 4.50 10.35 -11.17
N PHE A 277 3.89 11.48 -10.78
CA PHE A 277 4.45 12.38 -9.78
C PHE A 277 4.65 11.68 -8.43
N MET A 278 3.62 11.01 -7.92
CA MET A 278 3.72 10.28 -6.65
C MET A 278 4.77 9.16 -6.72
N ASN A 279 4.88 8.44 -7.83
CA ASN A 279 5.91 7.42 -8.05
C ASN A 279 7.32 8.03 -8.08
N GLN A 280 7.52 9.13 -8.81
CA GLN A 280 8.80 9.85 -8.90
C GLN A 280 9.28 10.28 -7.51
N TYR A 281 8.38 10.77 -6.67
CA TYR A 281 8.71 11.27 -5.33
C TYR A 281 8.49 10.24 -4.22
N GLN A 282 8.13 8.99 -4.52
CA GLN A 282 7.82 7.95 -3.54
C GLN A 282 6.79 8.40 -2.48
N ILE A 283 5.74 9.10 -2.94
CA ILE A 283 4.65 9.57 -2.10
C ILE A 283 3.58 8.48 -2.04
N SER A 284 3.29 8.03 -0.82
CA SER A 284 2.25 7.04 -0.55
C SER A 284 0.86 7.64 -0.78
N TRP A 285 -0.12 6.81 -1.15
CA TRP A 285 -1.47 7.29 -1.46
C TRP A 285 -2.60 6.31 -1.13
N ALA A 286 -3.79 6.86 -0.84
CA ALA A 286 -5.05 6.12 -0.78
C ALA A 286 -6.14 6.80 -1.65
N ASN A 287 -6.80 6.04 -2.53
CA ASN A 287 -7.83 6.58 -3.41
C ASN A 287 -9.22 6.63 -2.75
N TRP A 288 -9.95 7.73 -2.99
CA TRP A 288 -11.36 7.92 -2.65
C TRP A 288 -12.27 7.50 -3.83
N SER A 289 -13.22 6.59 -3.65
CA SER A 289 -13.45 5.75 -2.46
C SER A 289 -13.93 4.35 -2.78
N MET A 290 -13.71 3.43 -1.84
CA MET A 290 -14.25 2.08 -1.88
C MET A 290 -15.72 2.07 -1.44
N ASN A 291 -16.60 2.46 -2.35
CA ASN A 291 -18.05 2.51 -2.14
C ASN A 291 -18.80 2.31 -3.47
N ASP A 292 -20.11 2.13 -3.38
CA ASP A 292 -21.04 1.95 -4.51
C ASP A 292 -22.03 3.11 -4.69
N LYS A 293 -21.82 4.25 -4.03
CA LYS A 293 -22.62 5.46 -4.25
C LYS A 293 -22.58 5.79 -5.74
N ALA A 294 -23.71 6.25 -6.26
CA ALA A 294 -23.85 6.66 -7.65
C ALA A 294 -23.12 7.99 -7.92
N GLU A 295 -21.79 7.95 -7.86
CA GLU A 295 -20.90 9.08 -8.15
C GLU A 295 -19.61 8.62 -8.82
N THR A 296 -18.97 9.53 -9.57
CA THR A 296 -17.77 9.21 -10.35
C THR A 296 -16.58 8.72 -9.51
N ALA A 297 -16.40 9.22 -8.29
CA ALA A 297 -15.30 8.82 -7.40
C ALA A 297 -15.45 7.39 -6.84
N SER A 298 -16.68 6.85 -6.78
CA SER A 298 -16.91 5.51 -6.23
C SER A 298 -16.23 4.44 -7.09
N ALA A 299 -15.46 3.56 -6.46
CA ALA A 299 -14.74 2.48 -7.14
C ALA A 299 -15.67 1.35 -7.61
N LEU A 300 -16.85 1.22 -7.00
CA LEU A 300 -17.80 0.16 -7.30
C LEU A 300 -19.07 0.69 -7.97
N VAL A 301 -19.67 -0.12 -8.82
CA VAL A 301 -21.00 0.14 -9.36
C VAL A 301 -22.07 -0.08 -8.28
N VAL A 302 -23.18 0.65 -8.35
CA VAL A 302 -24.32 0.53 -7.41
C VAL A 302 -24.74 -0.93 -7.22
N GLY A 303 -24.83 -1.38 -5.97
CA GLY A 303 -25.24 -2.74 -5.62
C GLY A 303 -24.14 -3.80 -5.74
N ALA A 304 -22.89 -3.40 -5.96
CA ALA A 304 -21.75 -4.29 -5.86
C ALA A 304 -21.62 -4.92 -4.46
N SER A 305 -20.85 -6.01 -4.36
CA SER A 305 -20.60 -6.67 -3.07
C SER A 305 -19.98 -5.70 -2.06
N THR A 306 -20.41 -5.75 -0.80
CA THR A 306 -19.82 -4.95 0.28
C THR A 306 -18.61 -5.63 0.93
N THR A 307 -18.31 -6.87 0.53
CA THR A 307 -17.23 -7.70 1.10
C THR A 307 -16.20 -8.13 0.06
N GLY A 308 -16.54 -8.10 -1.24
CA GLY A 308 -15.70 -8.61 -2.32
C GLY A 308 -15.70 -10.15 -2.42
N PRO A 309 -14.80 -10.74 -3.23
CA PRO A 309 -13.94 -10.06 -4.20
C PRO A 309 -14.77 -9.45 -5.34
N TRP A 310 -14.24 -8.37 -5.94
CA TRP A 310 -14.93 -7.66 -7.03
C TRP A 310 -14.37 -8.06 -8.40
N PRO A 311 -15.16 -8.75 -9.25
CA PRO A 311 -14.81 -8.89 -10.65
C PRO A 311 -14.88 -7.51 -11.33
N ASP A 312 -14.21 -7.35 -12.47
CA ASP A 312 -14.14 -6.06 -13.17
C ASP A 312 -15.53 -5.51 -13.58
N SER A 313 -16.54 -6.37 -13.68
CA SER A 313 -17.93 -5.96 -13.91
C SER A 313 -18.59 -5.25 -12.74
N GLN A 314 -18.03 -5.36 -11.53
CA GLN A 314 -18.48 -4.62 -10.34
C GLN A 314 -17.69 -3.33 -10.10
N LEU A 315 -16.72 -3.00 -10.97
CA LEU A 315 -15.89 -1.82 -10.85
C LEU A 315 -16.37 -0.72 -11.80
N THR A 316 -16.36 0.52 -11.32
CA THR A 316 -16.48 1.70 -12.19
C THR A 316 -15.19 1.89 -12.99
N GLU A 317 -15.19 2.80 -13.96
CA GLU A 317 -13.96 3.16 -14.68
C GLU A 317 -12.89 3.75 -13.74
N SER A 318 -13.30 4.51 -12.72
CA SER A 318 -12.41 4.96 -11.64
C SER A 318 -11.81 3.77 -10.90
N GLY A 319 -12.65 2.82 -10.45
CA GLY A 319 -12.20 1.64 -9.72
C GLY A 319 -11.26 0.74 -10.52
N LYS A 320 -11.52 0.54 -11.81
CA LYS A 320 -10.62 -0.22 -12.71
C LYS A 320 -9.26 0.43 -12.84
N PHE A 321 -9.22 1.76 -13.07
CA PHE A 321 -7.96 2.49 -13.15
C PHE A 321 -7.16 2.35 -11.86
N VAL A 322 -7.80 2.61 -10.72
CA VAL A 322 -7.14 2.59 -9.41
C VAL A 322 -6.65 1.19 -9.03
N LYS A 323 -7.47 0.15 -9.24
CA LYS A 323 -7.06 -1.25 -9.04
C LYS A 323 -5.79 -1.57 -9.83
N ALA A 324 -5.74 -1.19 -11.11
CA ALA A 324 -4.54 -1.37 -11.93
C ALA A 324 -3.32 -0.66 -11.33
N LYS A 325 -3.48 0.56 -10.79
CA LYS A 325 -2.39 1.34 -10.18
C LYS A 325 -1.93 0.83 -8.81
N ILE A 326 -2.81 0.22 -8.03
CA ILE A 326 -2.43 -0.47 -6.78
C ILE A 326 -1.62 -1.72 -7.12
N MET A 327 -2.07 -2.48 -8.12
CA MET A 327 -1.39 -3.71 -8.55
C MET A 327 -0.06 -3.43 -9.29
N GLU A 328 0.10 -2.24 -9.87
CA GLU A 328 1.33 -1.77 -10.50
C GLU A 328 2.43 -1.55 -9.43
N ASN A 329 3.49 -2.34 -9.47
CA ASN A 329 4.66 -2.27 -8.57
C ASN A 329 4.39 -2.52 -7.07
N THR A 330 3.26 -3.13 -6.68
CA THR A 330 3.23 -3.79 -5.37
C THR A 330 3.98 -5.12 -5.49
N PRO A 331 4.96 -5.42 -4.60
CA PRO A 331 5.51 -6.76 -4.51
C PRO A 331 4.36 -7.73 -4.26
N VAL A 332 3.96 -8.46 -5.30
CA VAL A 332 3.04 -9.59 -5.16
C VAL A 332 3.69 -10.53 -4.14
N PRO A 333 3.06 -10.84 -2.99
CA PRO A 333 3.48 -12.00 -2.22
C PRO A 333 3.34 -13.18 -3.18
N PRO A 334 4.42 -13.92 -3.49
CA PRO A 334 4.44 -14.81 -4.63
C PRO A 334 3.35 -15.88 -4.46
N SER A 335 2.30 -15.78 -5.26
CA SER A 335 1.39 -16.89 -5.50
C SER A 335 2.10 -17.88 -6.39
N GLY A 336 2.81 -18.83 -5.76
CA GLY A 336 3.10 -20.13 -6.33
C GLY A 336 3.82 -20.14 -7.69
N GLY A 337 4.91 -19.38 -7.81
CA GLY A 337 5.92 -19.59 -8.84
C GLY A 337 7.28 -19.35 -8.19
N THR A 338 8.08 -20.40 -8.02
CA THR A 338 9.45 -20.31 -7.49
C THR A 338 10.26 -19.36 -8.38
N THR A 339 10.78 -18.22 -7.91
CA THR A 339 12.15 -18.13 -7.35
C THR A 339 12.44 -16.72 -6.76
N PRO A 340 13.49 -16.57 -5.91
CA PRO A 340 13.64 -15.55 -4.85
C PRO A 340 14.33 -14.24 -5.31
N PRO A 341 14.33 -13.19 -4.46
CA PRO A 341 15.23 -12.05 -4.64
C PRO A 341 16.67 -12.47 -4.32
N GLY A 342 17.51 -12.48 -5.37
CA GLY A 342 18.96 -12.64 -5.23
C GLY A 342 19.56 -13.77 -6.05
N GLU A 343 19.72 -13.55 -7.36
CA GLU A 343 20.95 -13.81 -8.15
C GLU A 343 20.56 -13.87 -9.63
N TYR A 344 20.45 -12.71 -10.28
CA TYR A 344 20.58 -12.68 -11.73
C TYR A 344 21.92 -13.32 -12.10
N THR A 345 21.89 -14.39 -12.88
CA THR A 345 23.09 -15.10 -13.29
C THR A 345 23.83 -14.25 -14.33
N GLY A 346 25.11 -13.97 -14.08
CA GLY A 346 25.94 -13.23 -15.03
C GLY A 346 26.16 -14.03 -16.32
N ILE A 347 25.83 -13.45 -17.47
CA ILE A 347 26.07 -14.07 -18.79
C ILE A 347 27.07 -13.24 -19.61
N GLY A 348 27.93 -13.94 -20.36
CA GLY A 348 28.79 -13.36 -21.39
C GLY A 348 28.09 -13.36 -22.75
N LEU A 349 28.57 -12.55 -23.68
CA LEU A 349 28.11 -12.53 -25.07
C LEU A 349 29.16 -13.21 -25.99
N PRO A 350 28.74 -13.94 -27.04
CA PRO A 350 27.35 -14.21 -27.41
C PRO A 350 26.68 -15.19 -26.43
N PHE A 351 25.36 -15.07 -26.29
CA PHE A 351 24.54 -15.91 -25.43
C PHE A 351 23.34 -16.46 -26.20
N THR A 352 23.03 -17.73 -26.02
CA THR A 352 21.85 -18.37 -26.61
C THR A 352 21.21 -19.29 -25.58
N HIS A 353 19.89 -19.30 -25.56
CA HIS A 353 19.11 -20.21 -24.74
C HIS A 353 17.90 -20.75 -25.51
N ASP A 354 17.74 -22.07 -25.46
CA ASP A 354 16.64 -22.82 -26.05
C ASP A 354 15.87 -23.57 -24.97
N GLY A 355 14.55 -23.63 -25.12
CA GLY A 355 13.68 -24.51 -24.36
C GLY A 355 12.79 -23.81 -23.33
N ALA A 356 11.86 -24.60 -22.77
CA ALA A 356 10.94 -24.10 -21.77
C ALA A 356 11.64 -23.80 -20.44
N GLY A 357 11.16 -22.78 -19.74
CA GLY A 357 11.66 -22.40 -18.43
C GLY A 357 11.49 -20.91 -18.17
N GLU A 358 11.88 -20.52 -16.96
CA GLU A 358 11.89 -19.14 -16.51
C GLU A 358 13.28 -18.85 -15.94
N TYR A 359 13.96 -17.85 -16.50
CA TYR A 359 15.36 -17.57 -16.20
C TYR A 359 15.59 -16.07 -16.01
N TYR A 360 16.52 -15.76 -15.12
CA TYR A 360 16.93 -14.41 -14.80
C TYR A 360 18.43 -14.24 -15.03
N TRP A 361 18.80 -13.44 -16.03
CA TRP A 361 20.19 -13.17 -16.38
C TRP A 361 20.54 -11.69 -16.28
N LYS A 362 21.80 -11.39 -16.03
CA LYS A 362 22.32 -10.03 -16.18
C LYS A 362 23.57 -10.01 -17.02
N THR A 363 23.74 -8.95 -17.78
CA THR A 363 24.99 -8.66 -18.48
C THR A 363 25.28 -7.17 -18.43
N ASN A 364 26.55 -6.80 -18.53
CA ASN A 364 27.01 -5.42 -18.76
C ASN A 364 27.78 -5.32 -20.08
N LYS A 365 27.49 -6.23 -21.02
CA LYS A 365 28.24 -6.42 -22.26
C LYS A 365 27.49 -6.01 -23.52
N LEU A 366 26.24 -5.53 -23.42
CA LEU A 366 25.55 -5.06 -24.61
C LEU A 366 26.20 -3.79 -25.17
N SER A 367 26.26 -3.70 -26.49
CA SER A 367 26.77 -2.53 -27.19
C SER A 367 25.86 -1.32 -26.95
N THR A 368 26.46 -0.19 -26.60
CA THR A 368 25.79 1.11 -26.49
C THR A 368 26.20 2.07 -27.61
N ASP A 369 27.03 1.63 -28.56
CA ASP A 369 27.40 2.42 -29.72
C ASP A 369 26.20 2.53 -30.67
N PRO A 370 25.64 3.73 -30.90
CA PRO A 370 24.47 3.90 -31.77
C PRO A 370 24.73 3.51 -33.23
N ASN A 371 25.98 3.29 -33.64
CA ASN A 371 26.34 2.84 -34.99
C ASN A 371 26.59 1.33 -35.09
N ASP A 372 26.49 0.60 -33.98
CA ASP A 372 26.72 -0.84 -33.95
C ASP A 372 25.43 -1.61 -34.21
N TRP A 373 25.21 -1.92 -35.49
CA TRP A 373 24.10 -2.75 -35.98
C TRP A 373 24.47 -4.23 -36.08
N SER A 374 25.70 -4.58 -35.73
CA SER A 374 26.20 -5.96 -35.82
C SER A 374 25.84 -6.81 -34.60
N HIS A 375 25.45 -6.16 -33.50
CA HIS A 375 25.04 -6.80 -32.25
C HIS A 375 23.53 -6.64 -32.00
N TYR A 376 22.88 -7.73 -31.61
CA TYR A 376 21.42 -7.78 -31.52
C TYR A 376 20.93 -8.69 -30.40
N ILE A 377 19.64 -8.56 -30.09
CA ILE A 377 18.86 -9.53 -29.33
C ILE A 377 17.71 -9.99 -30.22
N ASN A 378 17.48 -11.29 -30.25
CA ASN A 378 16.41 -11.90 -31.02
C ASN A 378 15.74 -13.00 -30.19
N SER A 379 14.42 -13.12 -30.31
CA SER A 379 13.68 -14.21 -29.65
C SER A 379 12.49 -14.68 -30.46
N TRP A 380 12.04 -15.90 -30.21
CA TRP A 380 10.79 -16.45 -30.74
C TRP A 380 10.22 -17.54 -29.85
N ASN A 381 8.91 -17.78 -29.95
CA ASN A 381 8.15 -18.73 -29.12
C ASN A 381 8.30 -18.53 -27.60
N LEU A 382 8.60 -17.30 -27.16
CA LEU A 382 8.61 -16.93 -25.74
C LEU A 382 7.24 -16.48 -25.26
N ASP A 383 6.95 -16.78 -24.00
CA ASP A 383 5.85 -16.17 -23.26
C ASP A 383 6.22 -14.75 -22.83
N LEU A 384 7.49 -14.52 -22.50
CA LEU A 384 8.05 -13.22 -22.13
C LEU A 384 9.56 -13.15 -22.42
N LEU A 385 9.99 -12.01 -22.95
CA LEU A 385 11.35 -11.51 -22.83
C LEU A 385 11.31 -10.06 -22.37
N GLU A 386 11.58 -9.82 -21.09
CA GLU A 386 11.68 -8.47 -20.55
C GLU A 386 13.14 -8.10 -20.32
N ILE A 387 13.53 -6.89 -20.71
CA ILE A 387 14.85 -6.33 -20.41
C ILE A 387 14.66 -4.97 -19.75
N ASN A 388 15.16 -4.84 -18.52
CA ASN A 388 15.05 -3.60 -17.72
C ASN A 388 13.62 -3.05 -17.61
N GLY A 389 12.62 -3.93 -17.44
CA GLY A 389 11.22 -3.53 -17.32
C GLY A 389 10.52 -3.22 -18.66
N LYS A 390 11.17 -3.49 -19.81
CA LYS A 390 10.58 -3.30 -21.13
C LYS A 390 10.49 -4.62 -21.90
N ASP A 391 9.36 -4.81 -22.55
CA ASP A 391 9.04 -6.02 -23.31
C ASP A 391 9.73 -6.04 -24.69
N TYR A 392 10.44 -7.14 -24.96
CA TYR A 392 11.10 -7.50 -26.21
C TYR A 392 10.75 -8.94 -26.64
N THR A 393 9.56 -9.39 -26.25
CA THR A 393 9.07 -10.74 -26.54
C THR A 393 8.89 -10.95 -28.03
N ASN A 394 9.56 -11.97 -28.58
CA ASN A 394 9.41 -12.41 -29.96
C ASN A 394 9.76 -11.33 -31.00
N VAL A 395 10.73 -10.45 -30.68
CA VAL A 395 11.24 -9.43 -31.61
C VAL A 395 12.75 -9.55 -31.82
N TRP A 396 13.21 -8.96 -32.92
CA TRP A 396 14.61 -8.61 -33.15
C TRP A 396 14.83 -7.14 -32.79
N VAL A 397 15.90 -6.84 -32.05
CA VAL A 397 16.28 -5.48 -31.68
C VAL A 397 17.81 -5.33 -31.66
N ALA A 398 18.31 -4.21 -32.18
CA ALA A 398 19.74 -3.90 -32.11
C ALA A 398 20.10 -3.52 -30.66
N GLN A 399 21.24 -4.01 -30.16
CA GLN A 399 21.60 -3.85 -28.74
C GLN A 399 21.65 -2.39 -28.27
N HIS A 400 22.15 -1.48 -29.12
CA HIS A 400 22.25 -0.06 -28.82
C HIS A 400 20.91 0.64 -28.61
N GLN A 401 19.80 0.01 -29.01
CA GLN A 401 18.44 0.53 -28.81
C GLN A 401 17.85 0.16 -27.43
N ILE A 402 18.57 -0.65 -26.65
CA ILE A 402 18.15 -1.07 -25.31
C ILE A 402 18.98 -0.31 -24.28
N ALA A 403 18.33 0.59 -23.54
CA ALA A 403 19.02 1.38 -22.52
C ALA A 403 19.45 0.49 -21.33
N PRO A 404 20.69 0.63 -20.81
CA PRO A 404 21.09 -0.02 -19.57
C PRO A 404 20.32 0.57 -18.39
N SER A 405 20.24 -0.19 -17.31
CA SER A 405 19.81 0.31 -16.00
C SER A 405 20.82 1.33 -15.46
N SER A 406 20.43 2.06 -14.41
CA SER A 406 21.26 3.10 -13.79
C SER A 406 22.59 2.60 -13.23
N ASP A 407 22.73 1.30 -13.01
CA ASP A 407 23.96 0.62 -12.57
C ASP A 407 24.81 0.05 -13.73
N GLY A 408 24.40 0.28 -14.98
CA GLY A 408 25.11 -0.18 -16.18
C GLY A 408 24.84 -1.62 -16.58
N TYR A 409 23.82 -2.28 -16.01
CA TYR A 409 23.43 -3.64 -16.37
C TYR A 409 22.17 -3.70 -17.23
N TRP A 410 22.03 -4.80 -17.96
CA TRP A 410 20.77 -5.25 -18.55
C TRP A 410 20.32 -6.49 -17.79
N TYR A 411 19.18 -6.35 -17.13
CA TYR A 411 18.50 -7.40 -16.39
C TYR A 411 17.45 -8.03 -17.31
N ILE A 412 17.60 -9.33 -17.56
CA ILE A 412 16.84 -10.09 -18.55
C ILE A 412 15.97 -11.08 -17.80
N HIS A 413 14.67 -11.05 -18.09
CA HIS A 413 13.70 -12.05 -17.66
C HIS A 413 13.23 -12.81 -18.90
N TYR A 414 13.62 -14.07 -18.99
CA TYR A 414 13.18 -15.00 -20.01
C TYR A 414 12.07 -15.87 -19.44
N LYS A 415 10.98 -16.06 -20.20
CA LYS A 415 9.96 -17.06 -19.92
C LYS A 415 9.49 -17.74 -21.20
N GLY A 416 9.58 -19.06 -21.24
CA GLY A 416 9.10 -19.87 -22.35
C GLY A 416 8.33 -21.09 -21.86
N SER A 417 7.14 -21.33 -22.41
CA SER A 417 6.33 -22.52 -22.14
C SER A 417 6.58 -23.66 -23.14
N ALA A 418 7.13 -23.34 -24.33
CA ALA A 418 7.37 -24.29 -25.40
C ALA A 418 8.82 -24.80 -25.43
N SER A 419 9.05 -26.04 -25.84
CA SER A 419 10.41 -26.54 -26.11
C SER A 419 11.09 -25.83 -27.29
N SER A 420 10.32 -25.14 -28.12
CA SER A 420 10.79 -24.32 -29.24
C SER A 420 11.03 -22.85 -28.88
N ALA A 421 10.87 -22.49 -27.61
CA ALA A 421 11.21 -21.18 -27.05
C ALA A 421 12.70 -20.90 -27.26
N HIS A 422 13.05 -19.70 -27.73
CA HIS A 422 14.42 -19.34 -28.05
C HIS A 422 14.71 -17.87 -27.76
N MET A 423 15.93 -17.61 -27.29
CA MET A 423 16.54 -16.28 -27.21
C MET A 423 18.01 -16.37 -27.64
N GLU A 424 18.46 -15.42 -28.46
CA GLU A 424 19.88 -15.19 -28.71
C GLU A 424 20.25 -13.71 -28.53
N MET A 425 21.48 -13.50 -28.05
CA MET A 425 22.13 -12.21 -27.91
C MET A 425 23.49 -12.33 -28.57
N LYS A 426 23.73 -11.61 -29.65
CA LYS A 426 24.99 -11.62 -30.38
C LYS A 426 25.70 -10.31 -30.30
#